data_AF-A0A1Y4DAA7-F1
#
_entry.id   AF-A0A1Y4DAA7-F1
#
_cell.length_a   1.000
_cell.length_b   1.000
_cell.length_c   1.000
_cell.angle_alpha   90.00
_cell.angle_beta   90.00
_cell.angle_gamma   90.00
#
_symmetry.space_group_name_H-M   'P 1'
#
loop_
_entity.id
_entity.type
_entity.pdbx_description
1 polymer ?
#
loop_
_entity_poly.entity_id
_entity_poly.type
_entity_poly.pdbx_seq_one_letter_code
_entity_poly.pdbx_strand_id
1 'polypeptide(L)'
;MKRIVLLLLLTLISPAVFAQTTVNASAIERAAKAAHNQKADQVSKLTAQTLADLKAFQKAAFRYQYYDYNFMFQSMDALRESYMQLRGASETAAKSVAPQINEPIAIANGQRSIRLAAYLNMETCTLWQSEQPKFDAFAEALQADLQEGVALPAEFKQTLASFREYVKNSKQLNSNWVLQSMMPVMDVFNKYAKANSPLVPAMARQIQEPMPAGWGGEVVASTFIKDHSCELWQIGDQLENFRANLLKYTR
;
A
#
# COMPACT_ATOMS: atom_id res chain seq x y z
N MET A 1 33.12 -15.32 82.57
CA MET A 1 32.31 -14.17 82.10
C MET A 1 33.11 -13.41 81.03
N LYS A 2 32.46 -13.12 79.90
CA LYS A 2 32.70 -12.02 78.92
C LYS A 2 34.11 -11.80 78.28
N ARG A 3 34.19 -12.26 77.01
CA ARG A 3 34.68 -11.59 75.75
C ARG A 3 36.09 -10.97 75.76
N ILE A 4 37.11 -11.63 75.21
CA ILE A 4 37.55 -11.75 73.78
C ILE A 4 37.96 -10.41 73.12
N VAL A 5 39.22 -10.00 73.40
CA VAL A 5 40.37 -9.87 72.48
C VAL A 5 40.09 -9.79 70.95
N LEU A 6 40.28 -8.57 70.41
CA LEU A 6 41.32 -8.19 69.43
C LEU A 6 41.12 -8.38 67.91
N LEU A 7 41.54 -7.31 67.22
CA LEU A 7 42.18 -7.18 65.90
C LEU A 7 41.33 -7.15 64.62
N LEU A 8 41.32 -5.94 64.06
CA LEU A 8 41.19 -5.64 62.64
C LEU A 8 42.11 -6.50 61.76
N LEU A 9 41.53 -7.09 60.71
CA LEU A 9 42.24 -7.39 59.47
C LEU A 9 41.31 -7.10 58.28
N LEU A 10 41.79 -6.26 57.37
CA LEU A 10 41.16 -5.96 56.08
C LEU A 10 40.92 -7.24 55.27
N THR A 11 39.72 -7.41 54.72
CA THR A 11 39.52 -8.12 53.46
C THR A 11 38.54 -7.36 52.56
N LEU A 12 39.14 -6.69 51.58
CA LEU A 12 38.76 -6.66 50.17
C LEU A 12 37.31 -6.29 49.80
N ILE A 13 37.21 -5.07 49.27
CA ILE A 13 36.29 -4.60 48.24
C ILE A 13 35.86 -5.76 47.33
N SER A 14 34.59 -6.16 47.43
CA SER A 14 33.90 -6.88 46.37
C SER A 14 32.83 -5.95 45.81
N PRO A 15 33.00 -5.41 44.59
CA PRO A 15 31.89 -4.77 43.91
C PRO A 15 30.98 -5.90 43.42
N ALA A 16 29.90 -6.18 44.14
CA ALA A 16 28.78 -6.95 43.60
C ALA A 16 27.95 -6.06 42.65
N VAL A 17 28.61 -5.49 41.65
CA VAL A 17 28.00 -4.94 40.44
C VAL A 17 28.49 -5.90 39.37
N PHE A 18 27.70 -6.90 38.99
CA PHE A 18 27.76 -7.68 37.72
C PHE A 18 27.00 -9.00 37.93
N ALA A 19 25.68 -8.93 38.10
CA ALA A 19 24.78 -10.09 37.94
C ALA A 19 23.35 -9.69 37.52
N GLN A 20 22.94 -8.42 37.70
CA GLN A 20 21.59 -7.96 37.37
C GLN A 20 21.40 -7.47 35.91
N THR A 21 22.48 -7.23 35.16
CA THR A 21 22.38 -6.73 33.77
C THR A 21 22.13 -7.84 32.74
N THR A 22 22.71 -9.04 32.93
CA THR A 22 22.54 -10.17 32.00
C THR A 22 21.20 -10.90 32.14
N VAL A 23 20.65 -10.99 33.36
CA VAL A 23 19.32 -11.56 33.60
C VAL A 23 18.22 -10.69 32.99
N ASN A 24 18.38 -9.36 33.03
CA ASN A 24 17.44 -8.42 32.40
C ASN A 24 17.51 -8.48 30.87
N ALA A 25 18.70 -8.49 30.26
CA ALA A 25 18.83 -8.57 28.80
C ALA A 25 18.21 -9.87 28.24
N SER A 26 18.49 -11.01 28.86
CA SER A 26 17.94 -12.31 28.43
C SER A 26 16.44 -12.47 28.72
N ALA A 27 15.90 -11.80 29.74
CA ALA A 27 14.46 -11.78 30.01
C ALA A 27 13.73 -10.85 29.02
N ILE A 28 14.30 -9.68 28.71
CA ILE A 28 13.81 -8.75 27.70
C ILE A 28 13.84 -9.40 26.31
N GLU A 29 14.91 -10.10 25.96
CA GLU A 29 15.02 -10.82 24.68
C GLU A 29 14.02 -11.97 24.58
N ARG A 30 13.79 -12.73 25.66
CA ARG A 30 12.74 -13.76 25.72
C ARG A 30 11.33 -13.15 25.60
N ALA A 31 11.07 -12.04 26.28
CA ALA A 31 9.80 -11.33 26.20
C ALA A 31 9.56 -10.75 24.79
N ALA A 32 10.58 -10.16 24.18
CA ALA A 32 10.54 -9.65 22.81
C ALA A 32 10.31 -10.78 21.80
N LYS A 33 10.98 -11.93 21.97
CA LYS A 33 10.79 -13.12 21.14
C LYS A 33 9.39 -13.72 21.31
N ALA A 34 8.87 -13.78 22.53
CA ALA A 34 7.51 -14.24 22.81
C ALA A 34 6.46 -13.31 22.21
N ALA A 35 6.63 -11.99 22.35
CA ALA A 35 5.75 -10.99 21.73
C ALA A 35 5.81 -11.05 20.19
N HIS A 36 7.00 -11.25 19.62
CA HIS A 36 7.19 -11.44 18.18
C HIS A 36 6.47 -12.70 17.69
N ASN A 37 6.62 -13.82 18.40
CA ASN A 37 5.93 -15.08 18.06
C ASN A 37 4.40 -14.93 18.18
N GLN A 38 3.91 -14.25 19.22
CA GLN A 38 2.48 -13.97 19.39
C GLN A 38 1.92 -13.13 18.25
N LYS A 39 2.67 -12.11 17.79
CA LYS A 39 2.29 -11.30 16.63
C LYS A 39 2.27 -12.12 15.35
N ALA A 40 3.27 -12.98 15.14
CA ALA A 40 3.32 -13.87 13.97
C ALA A 40 2.14 -14.87 13.97
N ASP A 41 1.81 -15.46 15.11
CA ASP A 41 0.67 -16.37 15.27
C ASP A 41 -0.66 -15.65 15.01
N GLN A 42 -0.80 -14.41 15.47
CA GLN A 42 -1.98 -13.59 15.20
C GLN A 42 -2.13 -13.27 13.71
N VAL A 43 -1.06 -12.88 13.04
CA VAL A 43 -1.08 -12.60 11.58
C VAL A 43 -1.42 -13.86 10.79
N SER A 44 -0.87 -15.01 11.19
CA SER A 44 -1.18 -16.31 10.56
C SER A 44 -2.67 -16.67 10.71
N LYS A 45 -3.24 -16.50 11.92
CA LYS A 45 -4.67 -16.71 12.17
C LYS A 45 -5.55 -15.78 11.34
N LEU A 46 -5.23 -14.49 11.29
CA LEU A 46 -5.98 -13.50 10.50
C LEU A 46 -5.88 -13.78 9.00
N THR A 47 -4.72 -14.24 8.53
CA THR A 47 -4.53 -14.68 7.13
C THR A 47 -5.45 -15.84 6.80
N ALA A 48 -5.45 -16.88 7.63
CA ALA A 48 -6.32 -18.04 7.45
C ALA A 48 -7.80 -17.68 7.51
N GLN A 49 -8.20 -16.81 8.44
CA GLN A 49 -9.57 -16.30 8.57
C GLN A 49 -9.99 -15.54 7.30
N THR A 50 -9.15 -14.62 6.82
CA THR A 50 -9.43 -13.84 5.60
C THR A 50 -9.65 -14.75 4.38
N LEU A 51 -8.85 -15.79 4.22
CA LEU A 51 -9.02 -16.75 3.13
C LEU A 51 -10.25 -17.64 3.29
N ALA A 52 -10.66 -17.95 4.52
CA ALA A 52 -11.91 -18.66 4.81
C ALA A 52 -13.13 -17.78 4.48
N ASP A 53 -13.10 -16.52 4.88
CA ASP A 53 -14.18 -15.56 4.61
C ASP A 53 -14.28 -15.23 3.11
N LEU A 54 -13.16 -15.20 2.39
CA LEU A 54 -13.15 -15.14 0.92
C LEU A 54 -13.91 -16.30 0.30
N LYS A 55 -13.66 -17.54 0.74
CA LYS A 55 -14.37 -18.73 0.23
C LYS A 55 -15.86 -18.69 0.57
N ALA A 56 -16.21 -18.22 1.76
CA ALA A 56 -17.60 -18.04 2.16
C ALA A 56 -18.32 -17.01 1.27
N PHE A 57 -17.66 -15.88 1.02
CA PHE A 57 -18.15 -14.86 0.09
C PHE A 57 -18.30 -15.42 -1.33
N GLN A 58 -17.29 -16.10 -1.89
CA GLN A 58 -17.35 -16.71 -3.22
C GLN A 58 -18.56 -17.65 -3.37
N LYS A 59 -18.81 -18.50 -2.36
CA LYS A 59 -19.96 -19.40 -2.33
C LYS A 59 -21.29 -18.65 -2.30
N ALA A 60 -21.37 -17.54 -1.56
CA ALA A 60 -22.56 -16.71 -1.50
C ALA A 60 -22.77 -15.92 -2.80
N ALA A 61 -21.71 -15.32 -3.36
CA ALA A 61 -21.72 -14.53 -4.57
C ALA A 61 -22.16 -15.35 -5.81
N PHE A 62 -21.85 -16.64 -5.83
CA PHE A 62 -22.22 -17.54 -6.94
C PHE A 62 -23.70 -17.47 -7.32
N ARG A 63 -24.61 -17.31 -6.34
CA ARG A 63 -26.06 -17.28 -6.58
C ARG A 63 -26.64 -15.89 -6.89
N TYR A 64 -25.86 -14.83 -6.70
CA TYR A 64 -26.35 -13.45 -6.85
C TYR A 64 -26.11 -12.91 -8.26
N GLN A 65 -27.01 -12.06 -8.74
CA GLN A 65 -26.83 -11.29 -9.96
C GLN A 65 -25.92 -10.10 -9.70
N TYR A 66 -25.38 -9.51 -10.78
CA TYR A 66 -24.50 -8.34 -10.68
C TYR A 66 -25.15 -7.17 -9.94
N TYR A 67 -26.45 -6.94 -10.15
CA TYR A 67 -27.21 -5.82 -9.59
C TYR A 67 -27.83 -6.12 -8.22
N ASP A 68 -27.57 -7.29 -7.62
CA ASP A 68 -28.06 -7.66 -6.28
C ASP A 68 -27.18 -7.03 -5.18
N TYR A 69 -26.94 -5.72 -5.28
CA TYR A 69 -25.93 -4.99 -4.51
C TYR A 69 -26.04 -5.22 -3.00
N ASN A 70 -27.23 -5.08 -2.43
CA ASN A 70 -27.47 -5.26 -0.99
C ASN A 70 -27.00 -6.64 -0.50
N PHE A 71 -27.34 -7.70 -1.23
CA PHE A 71 -26.96 -9.07 -0.83
C PHE A 71 -25.49 -9.35 -1.06
N MET A 72 -24.93 -8.82 -2.16
CA MET A 72 -23.50 -8.91 -2.45
C MET A 72 -22.66 -8.26 -1.35
N PHE A 73 -22.96 -7.01 -0.99
CA PHE A 73 -22.22 -6.28 0.05
C PHE A 73 -22.40 -6.92 1.44
N GLN A 74 -23.61 -7.31 1.82
CA GLN A 74 -23.84 -8.04 3.08
C GLN A 74 -23.04 -9.34 3.16
N SER A 75 -22.98 -10.11 2.06
CA SER A 75 -22.20 -11.35 2.03
C SER A 75 -20.69 -11.14 2.03
N MET A 76 -20.22 -9.93 1.72
CA MET A 76 -18.82 -9.54 1.68
C MET A 76 -18.32 -8.99 3.02
N ASP A 77 -19.21 -8.67 3.96
CA ASP A 77 -18.86 -7.92 5.16
C ASP A 77 -17.83 -8.64 6.05
N ALA A 78 -17.95 -9.96 6.22
CA ALA A 78 -16.96 -10.75 6.96
C ALA A 78 -15.56 -10.66 6.31
N LEU A 79 -15.48 -10.76 4.98
CA LEU A 79 -14.23 -10.63 4.22
C LEU A 79 -13.63 -9.23 4.38
N ARG A 80 -14.47 -8.19 4.30
CA ARG A 80 -14.07 -6.80 4.55
C ARG A 80 -13.42 -6.67 5.93
N GLU A 81 -14.09 -7.16 6.98
CA GLU A 81 -13.60 -7.05 8.35
C GLU A 81 -12.30 -7.82 8.57
N SER A 82 -12.25 -9.09 8.15
CA SER A 82 -11.07 -9.92 8.30
C SER A 82 -9.86 -9.33 7.57
N TYR A 83 -10.07 -8.77 6.37
CA TYR A 83 -9.02 -8.15 5.59
C TYR A 83 -8.49 -6.87 6.25
N MET A 84 -9.38 -5.99 6.71
CA MET A 84 -8.99 -4.76 7.38
C MET A 84 -8.26 -5.04 8.71
N GLN A 85 -8.67 -6.07 9.45
CA GLN A 85 -7.95 -6.53 10.64
C GLN A 85 -6.56 -7.11 10.29
N LEU A 86 -6.46 -7.93 9.24
CA LEU A 86 -5.19 -8.46 8.76
C LEU A 86 -4.24 -7.32 8.38
N ARG A 87 -4.71 -6.33 7.61
CA ARG A 87 -3.91 -5.18 7.19
C ARG A 87 -3.45 -4.34 8.38
N GLY A 88 -4.32 -4.12 9.37
CA GLY A 88 -3.96 -3.44 10.62
C GLY A 88 -2.91 -4.20 11.45
N ALA A 89 -2.90 -5.53 11.39
CA ALA A 89 -1.89 -6.36 12.07
C ALA A 89 -0.58 -6.49 11.28
N SER A 90 -0.65 -6.58 9.95
CA SER A 90 0.49 -6.68 9.03
C SER A 90 0.09 -6.31 7.60
N GLU A 91 0.56 -5.14 7.14
CA GLU A 91 0.41 -4.73 5.74
C GLU A 91 1.06 -5.72 4.77
N THR A 92 2.23 -6.27 5.10
CA THR A 92 2.93 -7.25 4.26
C THR A 92 2.09 -8.51 4.04
N ALA A 93 1.40 -8.99 5.07
CA ALA A 93 0.51 -10.15 4.95
C ALA A 93 -0.77 -9.81 4.18
N ALA A 94 -1.34 -8.62 4.36
CA ALA A 94 -2.48 -8.17 3.55
C ALA A 94 -2.11 -8.10 2.05
N LYS A 95 -0.94 -7.52 1.72
CA LYS A 95 -0.40 -7.44 0.37
C LYS A 95 -0.20 -8.81 -0.29
N SER A 96 0.23 -9.82 0.47
CA SER A 96 0.40 -11.17 -0.09
C SER A 96 -0.92 -11.88 -0.37
N VAL A 97 -1.99 -11.53 0.36
CA VAL A 97 -3.34 -12.10 0.20
C VAL A 97 -4.19 -11.32 -0.82
N ALA A 98 -3.94 -10.03 -1.00
CA ALA A 98 -4.72 -9.15 -1.87
C ALA A 98 -4.92 -9.70 -3.31
N PRO A 99 -3.90 -10.26 -4.00
CA PRO A 99 -4.09 -10.87 -5.32
C PRO A 99 -5.11 -12.01 -5.32
N GLN A 100 -5.12 -12.85 -4.27
CA GLN A 100 -6.06 -13.97 -4.14
C GLN A 100 -7.48 -13.49 -3.91
N ILE A 101 -7.65 -12.43 -3.12
CA ILE A 101 -8.96 -11.80 -2.91
C ILE A 101 -9.50 -11.23 -4.23
N ASN A 102 -8.64 -10.70 -5.09
CA ASN A 102 -9.05 -10.07 -6.35
C ASN A 102 -9.05 -11.02 -7.57
N GLU A 103 -8.92 -12.32 -7.35
CA GLU A 103 -9.18 -13.35 -8.37
C GLU A 103 -10.61 -13.21 -8.92
N PRO A 104 -10.88 -13.60 -10.18
CA PRO A 104 -12.23 -13.60 -10.72
C PRO A 104 -13.19 -14.46 -9.88
N ILE A 105 -14.28 -13.86 -9.41
CA ILE A 105 -15.32 -14.53 -8.64
C ILE A 105 -16.53 -14.74 -9.54
N ALA A 106 -16.92 -16.00 -9.70
CA ALA A 106 -18.12 -16.39 -10.43
C ALA A 106 -19.39 -15.92 -9.70
N ILE A 107 -20.30 -15.30 -10.44
CA ILE A 107 -21.63 -14.86 -10.00
C ILE A 107 -22.70 -15.33 -11.00
N ALA A 108 -23.97 -15.10 -10.70
CA ALA A 108 -25.10 -15.47 -11.58
C ALA A 108 -25.04 -16.94 -12.04
N ASN A 109 -24.82 -17.85 -11.10
CA ASN A 109 -24.60 -19.28 -11.30
C ASN A 109 -23.45 -19.60 -12.29
N GLY A 110 -22.40 -18.78 -12.28
CA GLY A 110 -21.23 -18.95 -13.14
C GLY A 110 -21.32 -18.29 -14.51
N GLN A 111 -22.43 -17.61 -14.83
CA GLN A 111 -22.60 -16.94 -16.11
C GLN A 111 -21.76 -15.66 -16.26
N ARG A 112 -21.32 -15.08 -15.14
CA ARG A 112 -20.48 -13.88 -15.11
C ARG A 112 -19.42 -14.00 -14.04
N SER A 113 -18.39 -13.16 -14.15
CA SER A 113 -17.37 -13.03 -13.12
C SER A 113 -17.14 -11.57 -12.78
N ILE A 114 -16.89 -11.29 -11.51
CA ILE A 114 -16.46 -9.98 -11.02
C ILE A 114 -15.06 -10.07 -10.45
N ARG A 115 -14.38 -8.93 -10.37
CA ARG A 115 -13.18 -8.74 -9.54
C ARG A 115 -13.53 -7.77 -8.44
N LEU A 116 -13.22 -8.12 -7.20
CA LEU A 116 -13.62 -7.35 -6.01
C LEU A 116 -13.18 -5.88 -6.07
N ALA A 117 -11.93 -5.59 -6.44
CA ALA A 117 -11.45 -4.21 -6.50
C ALA A 117 -12.22 -3.36 -7.52
N ALA A 118 -12.57 -3.93 -8.68
CA ALA A 118 -13.35 -3.22 -9.69
C ALA A 118 -14.81 -3.05 -9.26
N TYR A 119 -15.41 -4.10 -8.69
CA TYR A 119 -16.79 -4.10 -8.22
C TYR A 119 -17.00 -3.09 -7.07
N LEU A 120 -16.08 -3.04 -6.12
CA LEU A 120 -16.12 -2.08 -5.01
C LEU A 120 -16.05 -0.63 -5.52
N ASN A 121 -15.10 -0.31 -6.40
CA ASN A 121 -14.97 1.06 -6.94
C ASN A 121 -16.21 1.54 -7.72
N MET A 122 -16.91 0.63 -8.38
CA MET A 122 -18.08 0.99 -9.18
C MET A 122 -19.35 1.15 -8.33
N GLU A 123 -19.50 0.32 -7.31
CA GLU A 123 -20.83 0.07 -6.73
C GLU A 123 -20.99 0.51 -5.27
N THR A 124 -19.92 0.96 -4.57
CA THR A 124 -20.05 1.44 -3.18
C THR A 124 -20.95 2.68 -3.05
N CYS A 125 -21.14 3.45 -4.13
CA CYS A 125 -22.07 4.57 -4.17
C CYS A 125 -23.55 4.17 -4.03
N THR A 126 -23.87 2.88 -4.11
CA THR A 126 -25.23 2.35 -3.96
C THR A 126 -25.60 1.99 -2.51
N LEU A 127 -24.63 2.09 -1.58
CA LEU A 127 -24.81 1.74 -0.17
C LEU A 127 -25.47 2.86 0.64
N TRP A 128 -26.04 2.46 1.78
CA TRP A 128 -26.47 3.40 2.81
C TRP A 128 -25.28 4.20 3.34
N GLN A 129 -25.47 5.49 3.63
CA GLN A 129 -24.40 6.40 4.08
C GLN A 129 -23.61 5.89 5.29
N SER A 130 -24.21 5.05 6.15
CA SER A 130 -23.52 4.46 7.32
C SER A 130 -22.54 3.34 6.95
N GLU A 131 -22.78 2.64 5.84
CA GLU A 131 -21.96 1.50 5.39
C GLU A 131 -20.93 1.91 4.33
N GLN A 132 -21.25 2.94 3.53
CA GLN A 132 -20.38 3.48 2.51
C GLN A 132 -18.92 3.71 2.96
N PRO A 133 -18.63 4.45 4.06
CA PRO A 133 -17.24 4.71 4.46
C PRO A 133 -16.46 3.43 4.84
N LYS A 134 -17.15 2.38 5.29
CA LYS A 134 -16.50 1.10 5.63
C LYS A 134 -16.04 0.36 4.38
N PHE A 135 -16.88 0.34 3.35
CA PHE A 135 -16.57 -0.32 2.09
C PHE A 135 -15.64 0.51 1.21
N ASP A 136 -15.71 1.85 1.26
CA ASP A 136 -14.75 2.72 0.60
C ASP A 136 -13.35 2.52 1.18
N ALA A 137 -13.20 2.49 2.51
CA ALA A 137 -11.92 2.21 3.16
C ALA A 137 -11.35 0.83 2.78
N PHE A 138 -12.21 -0.18 2.62
CA PHE A 138 -11.80 -1.50 2.16
C PHE A 138 -11.40 -1.50 0.68
N ALA A 139 -12.16 -0.82 -0.17
CA ALA A 139 -11.86 -0.65 -1.58
C ALA A 139 -10.48 0.01 -1.77
N GLU A 140 -10.23 1.11 -1.07
CA GLU A 140 -8.95 1.82 -1.08
C GLU A 140 -7.80 0.93 -0.60
N ALA A 141 -7.98 0.22 0.52
CA ALA A 141 -6.97 -0.67 1.08
C ALA A 141 -6.63 -1.82 0.13
N LEU A 142 -7.64 -2.53 -0.37
CA LEU A 142 -7.45 -3.62 -1.33
C LEU A 142 -6.80 -3.10 -2.62
N GLN A 143 -7.26 -1.94 -3.12
CA GLN A 143 -6.70 -1.34 -4.31
C GLN A 143 -5.24 -0.96 -4.13
N ALA A 144 -4.84 -0.43 -2.98
CA ALA A 144 -3.45 -0.08 -2.64
C ALA A 144 -2.56 -1.33 -2.56
N ASP A 145 -3.01 -2.36 -1.85
CA ASP A 145 -2.26 -3.60 -1.64
C ASP A 145 -2.11 -4.42 -2.95
N LEU A 146 -3.07 -4.29 -3.87
CA LEU A 146 -2.96 -4.82 -5.23
C LEU A 146 -1.93 -4.09 -6.10
N GLN A 147 -1.64 -2.80 -5.86
CA GLN A 147 -0.69 -2.06 -6.70
C GLN A 147 0.75 -2.50 -6.46
N GLU A 148 1.08 -2.97 -5.25
CA GLU A 148 2.41 -3.53 -4.97
C GLU A 148 2.63 -4.93 -5.58
N GLY A 149 1.57 -5.58 -6.05
CA GLY A 149 1.63 -6.85 -6.78
C GLY A 149 1.75 -6.72 -8.30
N VAL A 150 1.56 -5.52 -8.87
CA VAL A 150 1.73 -5.30 -10.31
C VAL A 150 3.19 -4.95 -10.57
N ALA A 151 3.96 -5.91 -11.06
CA ALA A 151 5.34 -5.67 -11.47
C ALA A 151 5.37 -4.66 -12.62
N LEU A 152 5.53 -3.37 -12.27
CA LEU A 152 5.64 -2.31 -13.25
C LEU A 152 6.87 -2.56 -14.13
N PRO A 153 6.80 -2.23 -15.43
CA PRO A 153 7.90 -2.46 -16.36
C PRO A 153 9.21 -1.86 -15.84
N ALA A 154 10.32 -2.58 -15.95
CA ALA A 154 11.62 -2.09 -15.48
C ALA A 154 11.99 -0.74 -16.13
N GLU A 155 11.71 -0.60 -17.43
CA GLU A 155 11.85 0.64 -18.20
C GLU A 155 11.05 1.81 -17.58
N PHE A 156 9.82 1.54 -17.13
CA PHE A 156 8.99 2.55 -16.45
C PHE A 156 9.56 2.94 -15.09
N LYS A 157 9.96 1.96 -14.27
CA LYS A 157 10.54 2.21 -12.95
C LYS A 157 11.82 3.05 -13.05
N GLN A 158 12.67 2.73 -14.02
CA GLN A 158 13.93 3.45 -14.25
C GLN A 158 13.68 4.89 -14.67
N THR A 159 12.84 5.11 -15.68
CA THR A 159 12.53 6.47 -16.16
C THR A 159 11.86 7.32 -15.08
N LEU A 160 10.93 6.74 -14.30
CA LEU A 160 10.28 7.44 -13.20
C LEU A 160 11.27 7.78 -12.07
N ALA A 161 12.16 6.87 -11.71
CA ALA A 161 13.19 7.12 -10.70
C ALA A 161 14.13 8.26 -11.13
N SER A 162 14.59 8.25 -12.39
CA SER A 162 15.43 9.33 -12.93
C SER A 162 14.72 10.68 -12.94
N PHE A 163 13.43 10.72 -13.30
CA PHE A 163 12.63 11.94 -13.23
C PHE A 163 12.53 12.47 -11.79
N ARG A 164 12.16 11.61 -10.83
CA ARG A 164 12.07 12.00 -9.41
C ARG A 164 13.40 12.47 -8.85
N GLU A 165 14.49 11.80 -9.21
CA GLU A 165 15.83 12.20 -8.82
C GLU A 165 16.20 13.57 -9.39
N TYR A 166 15.86 13.84 -10.66
CA TYR A 166 16.06 15.14 -11.27
C TYR A 166 15.33 16.26 -10.51
N VAL A 167 14.04 16.07 -10.22
CA VAL A 167 13.22 17.04 -9.48
C VAL A 167 13.76 17.28 -8.07
N LYS A 168 14.17 16.20 -7.39
CA LYS A 168 14.74 16.27 -6.03
C LYS A 168 16.10 16.99 -5.99
N ASN A 169 16.93 16.82 -7.02
CA ASN A 169 18.29 17.38 -7.03
C ASN A 169 18.37 18.79 -7.62
N SER A 170 17.35 19.22 -8.36
CA SER A 170 17.26 20.55 -8.95
C SER A 170 17.14 21.62 -7.87
N LYS A 171 18.07 22.57 -7.83
CA LYS A 171 18.14 23.61 -6.77
C LYS A 171 17.30 24.86 -7.06
N GLN A 172 16.86 25.01 -8.29
CA GLN A 172 16.00 26.12 -8.73
C GLN A 172 14.90 25.57 -9.63
N LEU A 173 13.72 26.17 -9.58
CA LEU A 173 12.63 25.83 -10.49
C LEU A 173 13.03 26.24 -11.91
N ASN A 174 13.13 25.25 -12.78
CA ASN A 174 13.20 25.47 -14.22
C ASN A 174 12.20 24.54 -14.90
N SER A 175 11.00 25.07 -15.16
CA SER A 175 9.88 24.24 -15.59
C SER A 175 10.11 23.57 -16.93
N ASN A 176 10.80 24.23 -17.86
CA ASN A 176 11.21 23.62 -19.12
C ASN A 176 12.03 22.34 -18.91
N TRP A 177 13.03 22.37 -18.03
CA TRP A 177 13.87 21.21 -17.79
C TRP A 177 13.15 20.11 -17.00
N VAL A 178 12.28 20.48 -16.05
CA VAL A 178 11.44 19.53 -15.33
C VAL A 178 10.50 18.80 -16.29
N LEU A 179 9.83 19.54 -17.19
CA LEU A 179 8.95 18.96 -18.21
C LEU A 179 9.74 18.08 -19.20
N GLN A 180 10.92 18.51 -19.65
CA GLN A 180 11.79 17.67 -20.50
C GLN A 180 12.23 16.38 -19.80
N SER A 181 12.57 16.45 -18.50
CA SER A 181 12.99 15.29 -17.73
C SER A 181 11.86 14.25 -17.53
N MET A 182 10.61 14.68 -17.67
CA MET A 182 9.42 13.82 -17.61
C MET A 182 9.09 13.15 -18.94
N MET A 183 9.64 13.62 -20.08
CA MET A 183 9.35 13.08 -21.41
C MET A 183 9.59 11.56 -21.51
N PRO A 184 10.70 10.99 -20.99
CA PRO A 184 10.89 9.54 -21.02
C PRO A 184 9.82 8.76 -20.26
N VAL A 185 9.33 9.30 -19.15
CA VAL A 185 8.23 8.70 -18.37
C VAL A 185 6.93 8.73 -19.17
N MET A 186 6.65 9.86 -19.83
CA MET A 186 5.50 10.04 -20.69
C MET A 186 5.53 9.08 -21.89
N ASP A 187 6.68 8.90 -22.54
CA ASP A 187 6.82 8.00 -23.69
C ASP A 187 6.53 6.54 -23.32
N VAL A 188 7.10 6.08 -22.20
CA VAL A 188 6.84 4.73 -21.69
C VAL A 188 5.37 4.59 -21.30
N PHE A 189 4.79 5.55 -20.57
CA PHE A 189 3.37 5.53 -20.24
C PHE A 189 2.47 5.45 -21.48
N ASN A 190 2.71 6.31 -22.48
CA ASN A 190 1.92 6.38 -23.69
C ASN A 190 2.01 5.10 -24.53
N LYS A 191 3.16 4.41 -24.53
CA LYS A 191 3.33 3.09 -25.15
C LYS A 191 2.37 2.07 -24.55
N TYR A 192 2.26 1.99 -23.21
CA TYR A 192 1.35 1.06 -22.53
C TYR A 192 -0.12 1.51 -22.65
N ALA A 193 -0.38 2.81 -22.64
CA ALA A 193 -1.72 3.37 -22.85
C ALA A 193 -2.27 3.05 -24.24
N LYS A 194 -1.45 3.21 -25.30
CA LYS A 194 -1.83 2.84 -26.68
C LYS A 194 -2.12 1.35 -26.83
N ALA A 195 -1.45 0.51 -26.05
CA ALA A 195 -1.68 -0.94 -26.03
C ALA A 195 -2.87 -1.38 -25.15
N ASN A 196 -3.63 -0.45 -24.56
CA ASN A 196 -4.70 -0.73 -23.60
C ASN A 196 -4.25 -1.66 -22.45
N SER A 197 -3.01 -1.49 -21.99
CA SER A 197 -2.44 -2.37 -20.98
C SER A 197 -3.16 -2.21 -19.63
N PRO A 198 -3.44 -3.30 -18.90
CA PRO A 198 -4.01 -3.22 -17.55
C PRO A 198 -3.06 -2.55 -16.53
N LEU A 199 -1.81 -2.30 -16.90
CA LEU A 199 -0.80 -1.64 -16.06
C LEU A 199 -0.97 -0.12 -16.01
N VAL A 200 -1.70 0.47 -16.96
CA VAL A 200 -1.79 1.92 -17.15
C VAL A 200 -2.32 2.66 -15.91
N PRO A 201 -3.37 2.18 -15.19
CA PRO A 201 -3.79 2.82 -13.95
C PRO A 201 -2.72 2.83 -12.86
N ALA A 202 -1.99 1.73 -12.69
CA ALA A 202 -0.91 1.64 -11.70
C ALA A 202 0.25 2.59 -12.05
N MET A 203 0.61 2.67 -13.34
CA MET A 203 1.61 3.62 -13.82
C MET A 203 1.17 5.07 -13.60
N ALA A 204 -0.10 5.40 -13.90
CA ALA A 204 -0.63 6.75 -13.73
C ALA A 204 -0.56 7.20 -12.27
N ARG A 205 -0.92 6.33 -11.33
CA ARG A 205 -0.86 6.63 -9.89
C ARG A 205 0.58 6.87 -9.42
N GLN A 206 1.53 6.04 -9.85
CA GLN A 206 2.95 6.23 -9.55
C GLN A 206 3.50 7.55 -10.13
N ILE A 207 3.01 8.01 -11.28
CA ILE A 207 3.40 9.32 -11.83
C ILE A 207 2.80 10.47 -11.01
N GLN A 208 1.59 10.29 -10.46
CA GLN A 208 0.87 11.32 -9.69
C GLN A 208 1.29 11.44 -8.22
N GLU A 209 2.10 10.52 -7.69
CA GLU A 209 2.63 10.68 -6.33
C GLU A 209 3.39 12.01 -6.19
N PRO A 210 3.07 12.83 -5.16
CA PRO A 210 3.81 14.03 -4.87
C PRO A 210 5.30 13.72 -4.67
N MET A 211 6.17 14.50 -5.30
CA MET A 211 7.62 14.37 -5.14
C MET A 211 8.22 15.65 -4.58
N PRO A 212 9.11 15.56 -3.56
CA PRO A 212 9.75 16.73 -2.98
C PRO A 212 10.72 17.34 -3.99
N ALA A 213 10.61 18.66 -4.19
CA ALA A 213 11.49 19.39 -5.10
C ALA A 213 12.71 19.96 -4.39
N GLY A 214 13.88 19.89 -5.02
CA GLY A 214 15.12 20.40 -4.44
C GLY A 214 15.17 21.93 -4.28
N TRP A 215 14.25 22.65 -4.95
CA TRP A 215 14.06 24.10 -4.86
C TRP A 215 12.98 24.51 -3.84
N GLY A 216 12.41 23.54 -3.12
CA GLY A 216 11.32 23.75 -2.17
C GLY A 216 9.94 23.43 -2.76
N GLY A 217 9.05 22.89 -1.91
CA GLY A 217 7.69 22.48 -2.29
C GLY A 217 7.61 21.03 -2.82
N GLU A 218 6.46 20.71 -3.38
CA GLU A 218 6.15 19.39 -3.95
C GLU A 218 5.69 19.53 -5.40
N VAL A 219 6.09 18.58 -6.23
CA VAL A 219 5.65 18.48 -7.63
C VAL A 219 4.67 17.33 -7.74
N VAL A 220 3.47 17.63 -8.23
CA VAL A 220 2.51 16.64 -8.71
C VAL A 220 2.44 16.77 -10.22
N ALA A 221 2.71 15.69 -10.96
CA ALA A 221 2.92 15.75 -12.40
C ALA A 221 1.75 16.41 -13.16
N SER A 222 0.49 16.08 -12.84
CA SER A 222 -0.66 16.67 -13.54
C SER A 222 -0.87 18.16 -13.25
N THR A 223 -0.51 18.61 -12.05
CA THR A 223 -0.58 20.03 -11.66
C THR A 223 0.55 20.80 -12.32
N PHE A 224 1.77 20.26 -12.28
CA PHE A 224 2.94 20.88 -12.88
C PHE A 224 2.80 21.04 -14.40
N ILE A 225 2.25 20.02 -15.09
CA ILE A 225 1.95 20.13 -16.52
C ILE A 225 0.93 21.24 -16.77
N LYS A 226 -0.17 21.29 -16.02
CA LYS A 226 -1.20 22.31 -16.20
C LYS A 226 -0.63 23.72 -16.07
N ASP A 227 0.26 23.92 -15.10
CA ASP A 227 0.77 25.23 -14.75
C ASP A 227 1.91 25.69 -15.70
N HIS A 228 2.61 24.76 -16.35
CA HIS A 228 3.83 25.05 -17.12
C HIS A 228 3.88 24.51 -18.56
N SER A 229 2.90 23.74 -19.03
CA SER A 229 2.92 23.15 -20.39
C SER A 229 2.98 24.20 -21.50
N CYS A 230 2.40 25.37 -21.26
CA CYS A 230 2.45 26.51 -22.18
C CYS A 230 3.86 27.08 -22.41
N GLU A 231 4.83 26.74 -21.54
CA GLU A 231 6.23 27.17 -21.70
C GLU A 231 6.97 26.34 -22.77
N LEU A 232 6.39 25.21 -23.20
CA LEU A 232 6.97 24.25 -24.14
C LEU A 232 6.07 24.06 -25.38
N TRP A 233 5.92 25.12 -26.17
CA TRP A 233 5.01 25.21 -27.32
C TRP A 233 5.13 24.05 -28.32
N GLN A 234 6.32 23.50 -28.52
CA GLN A 234 6.55 22.40 -29.48
C GLN A 234 5.94 21.07 -29.02
N ILE A 235 5.70 20.89 -27.72
CA ILE A 235 5.20 19.64 -27.13
C ILE A 235 4.04 19.86 -26.14
N GLY A 236 3.52 21.08 -26.04
CA GLY A 236 2.45 21.45 -25.10
C GLY A 236 1.19 20.59 -25.24
N ASP A 237 0.75 20.33 -26.48
CA ASP A 237 -0.39 19.46 -26.75
C ASP A 237 -0.15 18.01 -26.31
N GLN A 238 1.09 17.52 -26.43
CA GLN A 238 1.45 16.17 -25.99
C GLN A 238 1.41 16.07 -24.47
N LEU A 239 1.92 17.10 -23.78
CA LEU A 239 1.90 17.22 -22.33
C LEU A 239 0.46 17.30 -21.80
N GLU A 240 -0.40 18.12 -22.40
CA GLU A 240 -1.81 18.21 -21.98
C GLU A 240 -2.59 16.91 -22.24
N ASN A 241 -2.34 16.23 -23.36
CA ASN A 241 -2.93 14.91 -23.60
C ASN A 241 -2.44 13.86 -22.59
N PHE A 242 -1.15 13.89 -22.26
CA PHE A 242 -0.59 13.03 -21.21
C PHE A 242 -1.24 13.34 -19.85
N ARG A 243 -1.36 14.61 -19.47
CA ARG A 243 -2.05 15.06 -18.26
C ARG A 243 -3.49 14.56 -18.20
N ALA A 244 -4.25 14.69 -19.29
CA ALA A 244 -5.62 14.21 -19.38
C ALA A 244 -5.70 12.69 -19.17
N ASN A 245 -4.77 11.93 -19.76
CA ASN A 245 -4.68 10.49 -19.56
C ASN A 245 -4.33 10.14 -18.11
N LEU A 246 -3.38 10.84 -17.49
CA LEU A 246 -3.05 10.60 -16.09
C LEU A 246 -4.28 10.77 -15.20
N LEU A 247 -5.02 11.86 -15.36
CA LEU A 247 -6.25 12.12 -14.60
C LEU A 247 -7.36 11.10 -14.90
N LYS A 248 -7.44 10.60 -16.13
CA LYS A 248 -8.41 9.56 -16.51
C LYS A 248 -8.11 8.23 -15.82
N TYR A 249 -6.84 7.86 -15.72
CA TYR A 249 -6.41 6.55 -15.23
C TYR A 249 -6.09 6.52 -13.73
N THR A 250 -6.04 7.67 -13.06
CA THR A 250 -5.96 7.73 -11.59
C THR A 250 -7.30 7.78 -10.87
N ARG A 251 -8.38 8.14 -11.56
CA ARG A 251 -9.77 8.04 -11.08
C ARG A 251 -10.26 6.60 -11.14
#